data_AF-A0AA97HIY6-F1
#
_entry.id   AF-A0AA97HIY6-F1
#
_cell.length_a   1.000
_cell.length_b   1.000
_cell.length_c   1.000
_cell.angle_alpha   90.00
_cell.angle_beta   90.00
_cell.angle_gamma   90.00
#
_symmetry.space_group_name_H-M   'P 1'
#
loop_
_entity.id
_entity.type
_entity.pdbx_description
1 polymer ?
#
loop_
_entity_poly.entity_id
_entity_poly.type
_entity_poly.pdbx_seq_one_letter_code
_entity_poly.pdbx_strand_id
1 'polypeptide(L)'
;MTNPIKAKLIAREDNRILETIEFMFNPTELIFDRSLNLNRSTGSRTDTGLPKISFGSSEPWRLSLTNIVFDTYETGQNVYTEYISKFRKSVDFLQNKGRPPIYLFTWGSQEYLRCFVQSISYKLTLFLPDGTPVRSVVNLTLVEVAP
;
A
#
# COMPACT_ATOMS: atom_id res chain seq x y z
N MET A 1 -23.78 -19.37 -1.29
CA MET A 1 -22.54 -18.86 -0.66
C MET A 1 -22.17 -17.57 -1.35
N THR A 2 -22.08 -16.46 -0.62
CA THR A 2 -21.64 -15.17 -1.17
C THR A 2 -20.11 -15.16 -1.27
N ASN A 3 -19.58 -14.79 -2.44
CA ASN A 3 -18.14 -14.64 -2.59
C ASN A 3 -17.62 -13.54 -1.66
N PRO A 4 -16.47 -13.74 -0.99
CA PRO A 4 -15.92 -12.74 -0.10
C PRO A 4 -15.51 -11.50 -0.88
N ILE A 5 -15.88 -10.32 -0.37
CA ILE A 5 -15.46 -9.04 -0.97
C ILE A 5 -13.95 -8.88 -0.76
N LYS A 6 -13.24 -8.56 -1.85
CA LYS A 6 -11.79 -8.41 -1.87
C LYS A 6 -11.35 -6.98 -1.67
N ALA A 7 -10.21 -6.79 -1.01
CA ALA A 7 -9.52 -5.51 -0.95
C ALA A 7 -8.97 -5.12 -2.34
N LYS A 8 -8.93 -3.82 -2.64
CA LYS A 8 -8.53 -3.29 -3.95
C LYS A 8 -7.69 -2.03 -3.82
N LEU A 9 -6.77 -1.85 -4.75
CA LEU A 9 -6.17 -0.55 -5.08
C LEU A 9 -6.75 -0.08 -6.40
N ILE A 10 -7.48 1.03 -6.37
CA ILE A 10 -8.14 1.59 -7.55
C ILE A 10 -7.38 2.84 -7.98
N ALA A 11 -6.65 2.78 -9.10
CA ALA A 11 -6.00 3.94 -9.67
C ALA A 11 -7.07 4.85 -10.29
N ARG A 12 -7.14 6.11 -9.82
CA ARG A 12 -8.11 7.11 -10.31
C ARG A 12 -7.39 8.35 -10.84
N GLU A 13 -7.85 8.86 -11.98
CA GLU A 13 -7.53 10.19 -12.51
C GLU A 13 -8.82 10.86 -12.98
N ASP A 14 -9.10 12.10 -12.54
CA ASP A 14 -10.24 12.91 -12.98
C ASP A 14 -11.57 12.14 -13.05
N ASN A 15 -11.88 11.39 -11.97
CA ASN A 15 -13.04 10.49 -11.83
C ASN A 15 -13.08 9.27 -12.78
N ARG A 16 -12.03 9.02 -13.57
CA ARG A 16 -11.87 7.82 -14.39
C ARG A 16 -11.01 6.79 -13.66
N ILE A 17 -11.42 5.53 -13.73
CA ILE A 17 -10.64 4.39 -13.23
C ILE A 17 -9.64 4.02 -14.34
N LEU A 18 -8.35 4.05 -14.02
CA LEU A 18 -7.28 3.68 -14.96
C LEU A 18 -6.92 2.20 -14.82
N GLU A 19 -6.75 1.75 -13.59
CA GLU A 19 -6.34 0.38 -13.27
C GLU A 19 -6.96 -0.01 -11.92
N THR A 20 -7.28 -1.29 -11.75
CA THR A 20 -7.68 -1.85 -10.46
C THR A 20 -6.85 -3.07 -10.17
N ILE A 21 -6.19 -3.05 -9.01
CA ILE A 21 -5.42 -4.17 -8.49
C ILE A 21 -6.25 -4.81 -7.37
N GLU A 22 -6.84 -5.98 -7.66
CA GLU A 22 -7.61 -6.75 -6.69
C GLU A 22 -6.71 -7.76 -5.96
N PHE A 23 -6.88 -7.87 -4.65
CA PHE A 23 -6.11 -8.78 -3.81
C PHE A 23 -6.74 -10.18 -3.90
N MET A 24 -5.93 -11.19 -4.19
CA MET A 24 -6.42 -12.57 -4.28
C MET A 24 -6.91 -13.08 -2.92
N PHE A 25 -6.10 -12.89 -1.89
CA PHE A 25 -6.47 -13.09 -0.49
C PHE A 25 -6.48 -11.76 0.23
N ASN A 26 -7.44 -11.58 1.12
CA ASN A 26 -7.54 -10.35 1.88
C ASN A 26 -6.41 -10.25 2.91
N PRO A 27 -5.91 -9.03 3.20
CA PRO A 27 -5.02 -8.84 4.33
C PRO A 27 -5.68 -9.31 5.62
N THR A 28 -4.89 -9.90 6.52
CA THR A 28 -5.35 -10.30 7.86
C THR A 28 -5.53 -9.13 8.80
N GLU A 29 -4.80 -8.04 8.55
CA GLU A 29 -4.82 -6.80 9.33
C GLU A 29 -4.48 -5.58 8.45
N LEU A 30 -4.89 -4.40 8.89
CA LEU A 30 -4.53 -3.12 8.29
C LEU A 30 -3.83 -2.28 9.36
N ILE A 31 -2.56 -1.95 9.16
CA ILE A 31 -1.77 -1.19 10.14
C ILE A 31 -1.65 0.25 9.67
N PHE A 32 -2.32 1.16 10.36
CA PHE A 32 -2.25 2.60 10.10
C PHE A 32 -1.37 3.30 11.12
N ASP A 33 -0.40 4.08 10.64
CA ASP A 33 0.46 4.90 11.49
C ASP A 33 0.63 6.32 10.94
N ARG A 34 0.81 7.27 11.86
CA ARG A 34 1.11 8.67 11.56
C ARG A 34 1.83 9.29 12.75
N SER A 35 2.77 10.19 12.47
CA SER A 35 3.49 10.94 13.50
C SER A 35 3.37 12.45 13.28
N LEU A 36 3.44 13.20 14.38
CA LEU A 36 3.60 14.66 14.35
C LEU A 36 5.06 15.01 14.58
N ASN A 37 5.60 15.90 13.77
CA ASN A 37 6.90 16.49 14.02
C ASN A 37 6.75 17.52 15.15
N LEU A 38 7.52 17.34 16.22
CA LEU A 38 7.48 18.20 17.41
C LEU A 38 8.82 18.90 17.58
N ASN A 39 8.79 20.22 17.69
CA ASN A 39 9.97 21.02 17.98
C ASN A 39 10.08 21.21 19.49
N ARG A 40 11.19 20.74 20.08
CA ARG A 40 11.44 20.84 21.52
C ARG A 40 12.46 21.93 21.79
N SER A 41 12.08 22.96 22.54
CA SER A 41 13.02 23.99 22.98
C SER A 41 13.73 23.54 24.25
N THR A 42 15.04 23.34 24.19
CA THR A 42 15.86 22.96 25.36
C THR A 42 16.11 24.15 26.31
N GLY A 43 15.98 25.38 25.82
CA GLY A 43 16.20 26.62 26.58
C GLY A 43 14.93 27.21 27.22
N SER A 44 13.75 26.68 26.92
CA SER A 44 12.48 27.18 27.47
C SER A 44 11.70 26.05 28.13
N ARG A 45 11.28 26.26 29.39
CA ARG A 45 10.55 25.27 30.19
C ARG A 45 9.18 25.80 30.59
N THR A 46 8.24 24.88 30.82
CA THR A 46 6.99 25.15 31.54
C THR A 46 7.29 25.41 33.02
N ASP A 47 6.29 25.90 33.75
CA ASP A 47 6.40 26.15 35.19
C ASP A 47 6.66 24.86 36.00
N THR A 48 6.36 23.70 35.41
CA THR A 48 6.65 22.36 35.96
C THR A 48 8.02 21.80 35.55
N GLY A 49 8.83 22.56 34.80
CA GLY A 49 10.18 22.19 34.38
C GLY A 49 10.27 21.35 33.10
N LEU A 50 9.15 21.05 32.44
CA LEU A 50 9.14 20.32 31.17
C LEU A 50 9.59 21.22 30.02
N PRO A 51 10.33 20.71 29.01
CA PRO A 51 10.65 21.48 27.81
C PRO A 51 9.37 21.96 27.11
N LYS A 52 9.34 23.23 26.68
CA LYS A 52 8.24 23.71 25.84
C LYS A 52 8.29 23.00 24.48
N ILE A 53 7.13 22.54 24.03
CA ILE A 53 6.94 21.86 22.76
C ILE A 53 6.12 22.77 21.86
N SER A 54 6.57 22.95 20.60
CA SER A 54 5.73 23.48 19.54
C SER A 54 5.41 22.40 18.51
N PHE A 55 4.18 22.43 18.01
CA PHE A 55 3.69 21.49 17.01
C PHE A 55 4.20 21.93 15.63
N GLY A 56 4.97 21.06 14.97
CA GLY A 56 5.42 21.23 13.59
C GLY A 56 4.41 20.67 12.59
N SER A 57 4.90 20.04 11.52
CA SER A 57 4.06 19.39 10.52
C SER A 57 3.56 18.02 10.96
N SER A 58 2.41 17.61 10.43
CA SER A 58 1.97 16.21 10.47
C SER A 58 2.57 15.46 9.30
N GLU A 59 3.10 14.26 9.56
CA GLU A 59 3.40 13.32 8.49
C GLU A 59 2.07 12.81 7.87
N PRO A 60 2.08 12.37 6.60
CA PRO A 60 0.94 11.69 5.99
C PRO A 60 0.67 10.34 6.69
N TRP A 61 -0.57 9.86 6.65
CA TRP A 61 -0.87 8.50 7.08
C TRP A 61 -0.11 7.47 6.24
N ARG A 62 0.39 6.43 6.92
CA ARG A 62 0.94 5.24 6.30
C ARG A 62 0.04 4.05 6.58
N LEU A 63 -0.15 3.22 5.56
CA LEU A 63 -0.81 1.92 5.68
C LEU A 63 0.18 0.82 5.28
N SER A 64 0.55 -0.02 6.23
CA SER A 64 1.38 -1.20 5.99
C SER A 64 0.52 -2.44 5.83
N LEU A 65 0.72 -3.14 4.70
CA LEU A 65 0.09 -4.41 4.39
C LEU A 65 1.19 -5.47 4.31
N THR A 66 1.11 -6.50 5.14
CA THR A 66 2.13 -7.55 5.22
C THR A 66 1.58 -8.91 4.82
N ASN A 67 2.46 -9.77 4.32
CA ASN A 67 2.17 -11.18 4.02
C ASN A 67 0.97 -11.38 3.07
N ILE A 68 0.80 -10.52 2.07
CA ILE A 68 -0.27 -10.66 1.08
C ILE A 68 0.09 -11.78 0.12
N VAL A 69 -0.69 -12.85 0.15
CA VAL A 69 -0.45 -14.04 -0.67
C VAL A 69 -1.14 -13.93 -2.02
N PHE A 70 -0.46 -14.42 -3.06
CA PHE A 70 -1.01 -14.72 -4.38
C PHE A 70 -0.61 -16.13 -4.75
N ASP A 71 -1.54 -16.91 -5.30
CA ASP A 71 -1.37 -18.33 -5.58
C ASP A 71 -2.06 -18.70 -6.89
N THR A 72 -1.30 -19.31 -7.79
CA THR A 72 -1.77 -19.80 -9.09
C THR A 72 -1.36 -21.26 -9.29
N TYR A 73 -1.08 -22.00 -8.21
CA TYR A 73 -0.63 -23.39 -8.28
C TYR A 73 -1.65 -24.28 -8.98
N GLU A 74 -2.92 -24.19 -8.58
CA GLU A 74 -4.02 -24.98 -9.15
C GLU A 74 -4.25 -24.69 -10.64
N THR A 75 -3.97 -23.47 -11.10
CA THR A 75 -4.11 -23.08 -12.51
C THR A 75 -2.84 -23.31 -13.31
N GLY A 76 -1.70 -23.54 -12.65
CA GLY A 76 -0.37 -23.62 -13.27
C GLY A 76 0.11 -22.34 -13.94
N GLN A 77 -0.56 -21.20 -13.71
CA GLN A 77 -0.23 -19.93 -14.36
C GLN A 77 0.91 -19.21 -13.63
N ASN A 78 1.66 -18.38 -14.35
CA ASN A 78 2.73 -17.60 -13.75
C ASN A 78 2.14 -16.48 -12.86
N VAL A 79 2.31 -16.59 -11.54
CA VAL A 79 1.77 -15.63 -10.57
C VAL A 79 2.30 -14.22 -10.80
N TYR A 80 3.53 -14.10 -11.32
CA TYR A 80 4.16 -12.83 -11.56
C TYR A 80 3.47 -12.06 -12.68
N THR A 81 3.19 -12.71 -13.81
CA THR A 81 2.53 -12.06 -14.93
C THR A 81 1.09 -11.69 -14.58
N GLU A 82 0.37 -12.60 -13.91
CA GLU A 82 -1.05 -12.42 -13.57
C GLU A 82 -1.30 -11.31 -12.55
N TYR A 83 -0.48 -11.25 -11.49
CA TYR A 83 -0.73 -10.38 -10.33
C TYR A 83 0.41 -9.43 -10.04
N ILE A 84 1.64 -9.94 -9.87
CA ILE A 84 2.75 -9.18 -9.29
C ILE A 84 3.23 -8.06 -10.22
N SER A 85 3.12 -8.25 -11.54
CA SER A 85 3.50 -7.26 -12.55
C SER A 85 2.77 -5.92 -12.37
N LYS A 86 1.49 -5.94 -11.95
CA LYS A 86 0.69 -4.73 -11.68
C LYS A 86 1.19 -4.00 -10.44
N PHE A 87 1.47 -4.76 -9.38
CA PHE A 87 2.05 -4.21 -8.16
C PHE A 87 3.46 -3.64 -8.40
N ARG A 88 4.28 -4.26 -9.25
CA ARG A 88 5.59 -3.71 -9.63
C ARG A 88 5.44 -2.38 -10.37
N LYS A 89 4.49 -2.26 -11.29
CA LYS A 89 4.23 -1.01 -12.03
C LYS A 89 3.66 0.11 -11.14
N SER A 90 3.05 -0.24 -10.00
CA SER A 90 2.42 0.75 -9.10
C SER A 90 3.40 1.75 -8.48
N VAL A 91 4.70 1.46 -8.51
CA VAL A 91 5.77 2.37 -8.04
C VAL A 91 6.49 3.08 -9.19
N ASP A 92 6.19 2.75 -10.44
CA ASP A 92 6.79 3.39 -11.61
C ASP A 92 6.19 4.79 -11.81
N PHE A 93 7.03 5.72 -12.27
CA PHE A 93 6.57 7.06 -12.58
C PHE A 93 5.73 7.06 -13.85
N LEU A 94 4.57 7.72 -13.80
CA LEU A 94 3.77 7.99 -14.99
C LEU A 94 4.51 9.00 -15.88
N GLN A 95 4.77 8.62 -17.14
CA GLN A 95 5.61 9.37 -18.09
C GLN A 95 5.27 10.87 -18.18
N ASN A 96 4.00 11.25 -18.00
CA ASN A 96 3.53 12.63 -18.18
C ASN A 96 3.21 13.37 -16.86
N LYS A 97 3.41 12.75 -15.70
CA LYS A 97 2.98 13.33 -14.41
C LYS A 97 4.14 13.55 -13.44
N GLY A 98 5.30 12.95 -13.69
CA GLY A 98 6.45 13.06 -12.77
C GLY A 98 6.18 12.48 -11.38
N ARG A 99 5.22 11.55 -11.27
CA ARG A 99 4.85 10.86 -10.03
C ARG A 99 4.29 9.46 -10.32
N PRO A 100 4.30 8.54 -9.33
CA PRO A 100 3.57 7.29 -9.41
C PRO A 100 2.05 7.47 -9.52
N PRO A 101 1.31 6.41 -9.89
CA PRO A 101 -0.15 6.42 -9.86
C PRO A 101 -0.69 6.67 -8.45
N ILE A 102 -1.85 7.33 -8.39
CA ILE A 102 -2.58 7.54 -7.14
C ILE A 102 -3.71 6.54 -7.10
N TYR A 103 -3.74 5.80 -6.00
CA TYR A 103 -4.69 4.76 -5.72
C TYR A 103 -5.64 5.19 -4.61
N LEU A 104 -6.82 4.61 -4.64
CA LEU A 104 -7.71 4.53 -3.50
C LEU A 104 -7.71 3.09 -3.00
N PHE A 105 -7.25 2.87 -1.76
CA PHE A 105 -7.36 1.58 -1.10
C PHE A 105 -8.76 1.41 -0.53
N THR A 106 -9.46 0.36 -0.98
CA THR A 106 -10.83 0.06 -0.59
C THR A 106 -10.98 -1.40 -0.18
N TRP A 107 -11.90 -1.66 0.74
CA TRP A 107 -12.30 -3.03 1.07
C TRP A 107 -13.75 -3.04 1.58
N GLY A 108 -14.62 -3.76 0.87
CA GLY A 108 -16.06 -3.66 1.13
C GLY A 108 -16.62 -2.35 0.61
N SER A 109 -17.53 -1.74 1.37
CA SER A 109 -18.04 -0.40 1.12
C SER A 109 -17.12 0.72 1.65
N GLN A 110 -16.04 0.37 2.36
CA GLN A 110 -15.16 1.35 3.00
C GLN A 110 -14.03 1.78 2.05
N GLU A 111 -13.91 3.10 1.87
CA GLU A 111 -12.74 3.74 1.31
C GLU A 111 -11.79 4.12 2.46
N TYR A 112 -10.61 3.53 2.51
CA TYR A 112 -9.70 3.65 3.67
C TYR A 112 -8.67 4.75 3.49
N LEU A 113 -8.02 4.81 2.32
CA LEU A 113 -6.88 5.69 2.12
C LEU A 113 -6.72 6.05 0.64
N ARG A 114 -6.63 7.35 0.35
CA ARG A 114 -6.14 7.84 -0.95
C ARG A 114 -4.63 7.99 -0.86
N CYS A 115 -3.90 7.23 -1.66
CA CYS A 115 -2.48 6.99 -1.43
C CYS A 115 -1.68 6.72 -2.71
N PHE A 116 -0.35 6.79 -2.63
CA PHE A 116 0.56 6.13 -3.57
C PHE A 116 1.25 4.94 -2.89
N VAL A 117 1.81 4.04 -3.70
CA VAL A 117 2.65 2.95 -3.18
C VAL A 117 4.06 3.52 -2.97
N GLN A 118 4.49 3.63 -1.71
CA GLN A 118 5.84 4.08 -1.36
C GLN A 118 6.87 2.97 -1.55
N SER A 119 6.54 1.75 -1.14
CA SER A 119 7.44 0.61 -1.25
C SER A 119 6.68 -0.68 -1.48
N ILE A 120 7.30 -1.56 -2.26
CA ILE A 120 6.88 -2.92 -2.47
C ILE A 120 8.06 -3.88 -2.28
N SER A 121 7.81 -4.98 -1.59
CA SER A 121 8.71 -6.13 -1.55
C SER A 121 7.90 -7.38 -1.83
N TYR A 122 8.32 -8.20 -2.79
CA TYR A 122 7.67 -9.47 -3.08
C TYR A 122 8.69 -10.61 -3.13
N LYS A 123 8.24 -11.80 -2.76
CA LYS A 123 9.01 -13.05 -2.82
C LYS A 123 8.24 -14.03 -3.69
N LEU A 124 8.86 -14.49 -4.78
CA LEU A 124 8.34 -15.60 -5.56
C LEU A 124 8.71 -16.90 -4.83
N THR A 125 7.72 -17.74 -4.59
CA THR A 125 7.82 -19.01 -3.86
C THR A 125 7.03 -20.05 -4.62
N LEU A 126 7.36 -21.34 -4.45
CA LEU A 126 6.73 -22.45 -5.16
C LEU A 126 6.86 -22.32 -6.69
N PHE A 127 7.59 -23.25 -7.30
CA PHE A 127 7.89 -23.23 -8.72
C PHE A 127 7.44 -24.54 -9.35
N LEU A 128 6.89 -24.47 -10.56
CA LEU A 128 6.66 -25.65 -11.38
C LEU A 128 8.01 -26.25 -11.84
N PRO A 129 8.03 -27.49 -12.36
CA PRO A 129 9.25 -28.14 -12.82
C PRO A 129 10.00 -27.37 -13.92
N ASP A 130 9.30 -26.53 -14.69
CA ASP A 130 9.86 -25.66 -15.72
C ASP A 130 10.44 -24.33 -15.18
N GLY A 131 10.35 -24.09 -13.87
CA GLY A 131 10.80 -22.87 -13.22
C GLY A 131 9.76 -21.75 -13.16
N THR A 132 8.52 -21.98 -13.61
CA THR A 132 7.44 -20.99 -13.53
C THR A 132 7.05 -20.73 -12.06
N PRO A 133 7.13 -19.48 -11.55
CA PRO A 133 6.67 -19.15 -10.21
C PRO A 133 5.14 -19.16 -10.13
N VAL A 134 4.60 -19.87 -9.15
CA VAL A 134 3.15 -20.04 -8.99
C VAL A 134 2.63 -19.57 -7.63
N ARG A 135 3.50 -19.04 -6.76
CA ARG A 135 3.07 -18.36 -5.52
C ARG A 135 3.94 -17.14 -5.24
N SER A 136 3.36 -16.12 -4.64
CA SER A 136 4.09 -14.92 -4.21
C SER A 136 3.58 -14.41 -2.88
N VAL A 137 4.47 -13.83 -2.08
CA VAL A 137 4.14 -13.09 -0.86
C VAL A 137 4.59 -11.65 -1.04
N VAL A 138 3.67 -10.70 -0.87
CA VAL A 138 3.87 -9.27 -1.11
C VAL A 138 3.70 -8.47 0.19
N ASN A 139 4.59 -7.51 0.40
CA ASN A 139 4.49 -6.48 1.43
C ASN A 139 4.45 -5.11 0.77
N LEU A 140 3.55 -4.25 1.22
CA LEU A 140 3.29 -2.93 0.66
C LEU A 140 3.28 -1.88 1.77
N THR A 141 3.83 -0.71 1.48
CA THR A 141 3.62 0.50 2.27
C THR A 141 2.93 1.53 1.39
N LEU A 142 1.73 1.92 1.78
CA LEU A 142 0.95 2.96 1.13
C LEU A 142 1.09 4.26 1.93
N VAL A 143 1.26 5.37 1.25
CA VAL A 143 1.38 6.70 1.89
C VAL A 143 0.26 7.59 1.37
N GLU A 144 -0.43 8.23 2.30
CA GLU A 144 -1.51 9.18 2.04
C GLU A 144 -1.06 10.29 1.10
N VAL A 145 -1.96 10.67 0.19
CA VAL A 145 -1.82 11.88 -0.62
C VAL A 145 -2.97 12.80 -0.30
N ALA A 146 -2.61 14.05 0.00
CA ALA A 146 -3.56 15.13 0.22
C ALA A 146 -4.61 15.17 -0.92
N PRO A 147 -5.88 15.46 -0.59
CA PRO A 147 -6.98 15.50 -1.55
C PRO A 147 -6.62 16.24 -2.85
#